data_AF-A0A5C9BQJ1-F1
#
_entry.id   AF-A0A5C9BQJ1-F1
#
_cell.length_a   1.000
_cell.length_b   1.000
_cell.length_c   1.000
_cell.angle_alpha   90.00
_cell.angle_beta   90.00
_cell.angle_gamma   90.00
#
_symmetry.space_group_name_H-M   'P 1'
#
loop_
_entity.id
_entity.type
_entity.pdbx_description
1 polymer ?
#
loop_
_entity_poly.entity_id
_entity_poly.type
_entity_poly.pdbx_seq_one_letter_code
_entity_poly.pdbx_strand_id
1 'polypeptide(L)'
;MGTLTLRLPEKLDARLSKLAKLEETTRSELVRAALEKFLCEVEREKLMASMVGAARFLATNPEARAESLAIAEEFLPLENEALDIAEGRKPRDPEPEPWWK
;
A
#
# COMPACT_ATOMS: atom_id res chain seq x y z
N MET A 1 -24.95 -11.68 -12.93
CA MET A 1 -24.59 -12.55 -11.79
C MET A 1 -24.19 -13.91 -12.33
N GLY A 2 -23.03 -14.43 -11.96
CA GLY A 2 -22.57 -15.78 -12.32
C GLY A 2 -22.77 -16.76 -11.17
N THR A 3 -22.92 -18.05 -11.49
CA THR A 3 -23.05 -19.11 -10.49
C THR A 3 -21.72 -19.85 -10.36
N LEU A 4 -21.23 -19.99 -9.12
CA LEU A 4 -20.03 -20.73 -8.80
C LEU A 4 -20.39 -21.94 -7.93
N THR A 5 -20.12 -23.15 -8.43
CA THR A 5 -20.34 -24.39 -7.67
C THR A 5 -19.00 -24.92 -7.21
N LEU A 6 -18.80 -25.05 -5.89
CA LEU A 6 -17.56 -25.49 -5.28
C LEU A 6 -17.81 -26.68 -4.36
N ARG A 7 -16.91 -27.66 -4.39
CA ARG A 7 -16.85 -28.71 -3.37
C ARG A 7 -15.90 -28.27 -2.27
N LEU A 8 -16.42 -28.17 -1.05
CA LEU A 8 -15.64 -27.79 0.12
C LEU A 8 -15.26 -29.04 0.93
N PRO A 9 -14.07 -29.07 1.56
CA PRO A 9 -13.77 -30.07 2.57
C PRO A 9 -14.80 -30.00 3.71
N GLU A 10 -15.21 -31.14 4.25
CA GLU A 10 -16.28 -31.23 5.28
C GLU A 10 -16.02 -30.31 6.48
N LYS A 11 -14.76 -30.22 6.92
CA LYS A 11 -14.36 -29.33 8.03
C LYS A 11 -14.62 -27.86 7.71
N LEU A 12 -14.39 -27.44 6.48
CA LEU A 12 -14.61 -26.06 6.05
C LEU A 12 -16.10 -25.77 5.90
N ASP A 13 -16.85 -26.73 5.34
CA ASP A 13 -18.31 -26.64 5.21
C ASP A 13 -19.02 -26.48 6.57
N ALA A 14 -18.60 -27.27 7.56
CA ALA A 14 -19.11 -27.19 8.92
C ALA A 14 -18.80 -25.83 9.58
N ARG A 15 -17.57 -25.32 9.40
CA ARG A 15 -17.17 -24.00 9.91
C ARG A 15 -17.97 -22.88 9.27
N LEU A 16 -18.16 -22.92 7.95
CA LEU A 16 -18.91 -21.92 7.19
C LEU A 16 -20.38 -21.90 7.63
N SER A 17 -20.98 -23.08 7.83
CA SER A 17 -22.35 -23.21 8.32
C SER A 17 -22.52 -22.70 9.75
N LYS A 18 -21.51 -22.87 10.61
CA LYS A 18 -21.51 -22.32 11.97
C LYS A 18 -21.41 -20.79 11.97
N LEU A 19 -20.51 -20.23 11.16
CA LEU A 19 -20.34 -18.79 11.00
C LEU A 19 -21.61 -18.12 10.46
N ALA A 20 -22.23 -18.70 9.42
CA ALA A 20 -23.49 -18.22 8.87
C ALA A 20 -24.59 -18.10 9.93
N LYS A 21 -24.69 -19.10 10.82
CA LYS A 21 -25.64 -19.07 11.94
C LYS A 21 -25.32 -18.01 12.98
N LEU A 22 -24.04 -17.74 13.25
CA LEU A 22 -23.61 -16.76 14.25
C LEU A 22 -23.78 -15.32 13.78
N GLU A 23 -23.55 -15.07 12.49
CA GLU A 23 -23.68 -13.74 11.89
C GLU A 23 -25.07 -13.47 11.30
N GLU A 24 -26.02 -14.40 11.46
CA GLU A 24 -27.37 -14.32 10.89
C GLU A 24 -27.40 -14.08 9.37
N THR A 25 -26.39 -14.59 8.66
CA THR A 25 -26.22 -14.44 7.21
C THR A 25 -26.30 -15.77 6.47
N THR A 26 -26.42 -15.73 5.14
CA THR A 26 -26.37 -16.96 4.34
C THR A 26 -24.94 -17.40 4.06
N ARG A 27 -24.75 -18.71 3.88
CA ARG A 27 -23.47 -19.29 3.45
C ARG A 27 -22.94 -18.63 2.17
N SER A 28 -23.82 -18.36 1.21
CA SER A 28 -23.45 -17.76 -0.07
C SER A 28 -23.00 -16.30 0.07
N GLU A 29 -23.59 -15.54 1.00
CA GLU A 29 -23.14 -14.17 1.30
C GLU A 29 -21.77 -14.17 1.96
N LEU A 30 -21.53 -15.04 2.95
CA LEU A 30 -20.22 -15.16 3.58
C LEU A 30 -19.13 -15.55 2.58
N VAL A 31 -19.42 -16.51 1.69
CA VAL A 31 -18.46 -16.92 0.64
C VAL A 31 -18.18 -15.77 -0.32
N ARG A 32 -19.22 -15.00 -0.70
CA ARG A 32 -19.05 -13.84 -1.59
C ARG A 32 -18.19 -12.75 -0.94
N ALA A 33 -18.51 -12.38 0.30
CA ALA A 33 -17.75 -11.38 1.04
C ALA A 33 -16.29 -11.80 1.27
N ALA A 34 -16.07 -13.07 1.62
CA ALA A 34 -14.71 -13.62 1.77
C ALA A 34 -13.94 -13.60 0.44
N LEU A 35 -14.61 -13.94 -0.67
CA LEU A 35 -13.99 -13.92 -1.99
C LEU A 35 -13.65 -12.50 -2.45
N GLU A 36 -14.54 -11.54 -2.25
CA GLU A 36 -14.29 -10.12 -2.56
C GLU A 36 -13.09 -9.60 -1.78
N LYS A 37 -13.05 -9.88 -0.46
CA LYS A 37 -11.92 -9.49 0.39
C LYS A 37 -10.61 -10.13 -0.09
N PHE A 38 -10.63 -11.43 -0.37
CA PHE A 38 -9.44 -12.15 -0.85
C PHE A 38 -8.94 -11.59 -2.19
N LEU A 39 -9.84 -11.28 -3.13
CA LEU A 39 -9.46 -10.68 -4.41
C LEU A 39 -8.80 -9.31 -4.21
N CYS A 40 -9.39 -8.45 -3.38
CA CYS A 40 -8.79 -7.15 -3.06
C CYS A 40 -7.41 -7.29 -2.39
N GLU A 41 -7.24 -8.26 -1.48
CA GLU A 41 -5.96 -8.54 -0.83
C GLU A 41 -4.90 -8.97 -1.87
N VAL A 42 -5.24 -9.92 -2.75
CA VAL A 42 -4.33 -10.41 -3.80
C VAL A 42 -3.95 -9.30 -4.78
N GLU A 43 -4.90 -8.46 -5.19
CA GLU A 43 -4.64 -7.33 -6.08
C GLU A 43 -3.72 -6.31 -5.43
N ARG A 44 -3.98 -5.97 -4.17
CA ARG A 44 -3.14 -5.07 -3.38
C ARG A 44 -1.73 -5.63 -3.21
N GLU A 45 -1.59 -6.91 -2.89
CA GLU A 45 -0.28 -7.56 -2.75
C GLU A 45 0.52 -7.51 -4.06
N LYS A 46 -0.11 -7.80 -5.20
CA LYS A 46 0.54 -7.70 -6.51
C LYS A 46 0.97 -6.28 -6.85
N LEU A 47 0.11 -5.30 -6.55
CA LEU A 47 0.42 -3.89 -6.75
C LEU A 47 1.63 -3.48 -5.89
N MET A 48 1.61 -3.80 -4.59
CA MET A 48 2.72 -3.49 -3.69
C MET A 48 4.01 -4.19 -4.10
N ALA A 49 3.94 -5.46 -4.52
CA ALA A 49 5.10 -6.19 -5.03
C ALA A 49 5.71 -5.49 -6.27
N SER A 50 4.86 -4.99 -7.16
CA SER A 50 5.28 -4.23 -8.34
C SER A 50 5.93 -2.91 -7.95
N MET A 51 5.36 -2.18 -6.99
CA MET A 51 5.93 -0.95 -6.45
C MET A 51 7.30 -1.18 -5.80
N VAL A 52 7.44 -2.23 -4.99
CA VAL A 52 8.72 -2.61 -4.38
C VAL A 52 9.75 -2.97 -5.46
N GLY A 53 9.33 -3.67 -6.52
CA GLY A 53 10.17 -3.95 -7.68
C GLY A 53 10.69 -2.67 -8.34
N ALA A 54 9.80 -1.70 -8.62
CA ALA A 54 10.15 -0.42 -9.21
C ALA A 54 11.09 0.41 -8.30
N ALA A 55 10.78 0.50 -7.01
CA ALA A 55 11.63 1.21 -6.05
C ALA A 55 13.04 0.61 -5.96
N ARG A 56 13.13 -0.74 -5.94
CA ARG A 56 14.42 -1.44 -5.98
C ARG A 56 15.17 -1.16 -7.28
N PHE A 57 14.49 -1.16 -8.42
CA PHE A 57 15.09 -0.82 -9.70
C PHE A 57 15.69 0.59 -9.67
N LEU A 58 14.91 1.60 -9.24
CA LEU A 58 15.39 2.98 -9.12
C LEU A 58 16.60 3.12 -8.17
N ALA A 59 16.62 2.33 -7.09
CA ALA A 59 17.71 2.38 -6.12
C ALA A 59 18.99 1.65 -6.58
N THR A 60 18.87 0.61 -7.41
CA THR A 60 19.99 -0.29 -7.76
C THR A 60 20.49 -0.12 -9.19
N ASN A 61 19.68 0.41 -10.09
CA ASN A 61 20.10 0.77 -11.43
C ASN A 61 20.92 2.08 -11.38
N PRO A 62 22.20 2.07 -11.81
CA PRO A 62 23.06 3.25 -11.71
C PRO A 62 22.58 4.48 -12.47
N GLU A 63 22.01 4.29 -13.68
CA GLU A 63 21.52 5.38 -14.52
C GLU A 63 20.26 6.01 -13.93
N ALA A 64 19.28 5.17 -13.58
CA ALA A 64 18.03 5.65 -12.98
C ALA A 64 18.28 6.32 -11.61
N ARG A 65 19.24 5.81 -10.84
CA ARG A 65 19.65 6.42 -9.57
C ARG A 65 20.31 7.78 -9.80
N ALA A 66 21.20 7.90 -10.79
CA ALA A 66 21.87 9.16 -11.10
C ALA A 66 20.87 10.22 -11.56
N GLU A 67 19.92 9.85 -12.42
CA GLU A 67 18.83 10.73 -12.86
C GLU A 67 17.96 11.18 -11.68
N SER A 68 17.57 10.25 -10.81
CA SER A 68 16.78 10.57 -9.61
C SER A 68 17.50 11.52 -8.66
N LEU A 69 18.82 11.37 -8.51
CA LEU A 69 19.65 12.28 -7.69
C LEU A 69 19.76 13.66 -8.33
N ALA A 70 19.95 13.74 -9.65
CA ALA A 70 20.02 15.01 -10.37
C ALA A 70 18.71 15.81 -10.23
N ILE A 71 17.57 15.14 -10.34
CA ILE A 71 16.26 15.75 -10.09
C ILE A 71 16.18 16.24 -8.63
N ALA A 72 16.56 15.42 -7.65
CA ALA A 72 16.53 15.84 -6.25
C ALA A 72 17.43 17.07 -5.99
N GLU A 73 18.62 17.12 -6.57
CA GLU A 73 19.54 18.26 -6.46
C GLU A 73 18.98 19.55 -7.09
N GLU A 74 18.31 19.44 -8.24
CA GLU A 74 17.68 20.58 -8.92
C GLU A 74 16.53 21.18 -8.09
N PHE A 75 15.73 20.33 -7.43
CA PHE A 75 14.56 20.75 -6.66
C PHE A 75 14.88 21.15 -5.21
N LEU A 76 16.02 20.73 -4.66
CA LEU A 76 16.40 20.99 -3.27
C LEU A 76 16.25 22.47 -2.84
N PRO A 77 16.68 23.49 -3.61
CA PRO A 77 16.49 24.89 -3.21
C PRO A 77 15.02 25.30 -3.11
N LEU A 78 14.18 24.83 -4.05
CA LEU A 78 12.76 25.15 -4.12
C LEU A 78 11.99 24.45 -2.99
N GLU A 79 12.35 23.21 -2.68
CA GLU A 79 11.77 22.46 -1.57
C GLU A 79 12.11 23.09 -0.22
N ASN A 80 13.35 23.54 -0.03
CA ASN A 80 13.76 24.26 1.17
C ASN A 80 13.03 25.60 1.32
N GLU A 81 12.90 26.38 0.24
CA GLU A 81 12.13 27.63 0.26
C GLU A 81 10.65 27.37 0.60
N ALA A 82 10.04 26.36 0.00
CA ALA A 82 8.67 25.97 0.28
C ALA A 82 8.48 25.53 1.75
N LEU A 83 9.44 24.79 2.30
CA LEU A 83 9.45 24.38 3.70
C LEU A 83 9.58 25.59 4.64
N ASP A 84 10.51 26.51 4.36
CA ASP A 84 10.68 27.73 5.14
C ASP A 84 9.40 28.57 5.19
N ILE A 85 8.70 28.69 4.05
CA ILE A 85 7.39 29.37 3.98
C ILE A 85 6.34 28.64 4.82
N ALA A 86 6.26 27.31 4.72
CA ALA A 86 5.28 26.50 5.43
C ALA A 86 5.50 26.52 6.96
N GLU A 87 6.76 26.54 7.40
CA GLU A 87 7.14 26.60 8.81
C GLU A 87 7.20 28.04 9.35
N GLY A 88 7.01 29.06 8.49
CA GLY A 88 7.06 30.47 8.87
C GLY A 88 8.46 30.95 9.26
N ARG A 89 9.50 30.27 8.79
CA ARG A 89 10.91 30.60 9.02
C ARG A 89 11.30 31.87 8.28
N LYS A 90 12.12 32.68 8.92
CA LYS A 90 12.67 33.91 8.34
C LYS A 90 14.07 33.65 7.81
N PRO A 91 14.52 34.39 6.78
CA PRO A 91 15.91 34.37 6.36
C PRO A 91 16.81 34.72 7.57
N ARG A 92 17.70 33.78 7.97
CA ARG A 92 18.61 33.78 9.15
C ARG A 92 18.14 33.05 10.41
N ASP A 93 16.97 32.40 10.41
CA ASP A 93 16.67 31.48 11.50
C ASP A 93 17.64 30.28 11.45
N PRO A 94 18.14 29.79 12.60
CA PRO A 94 19.05 28.66 12.63
C PRO A 94 18.38 27.39 12.09
N GLU A 95 19.13 26.55 11.38
CA GLU A 95 18.67 25.23 10.96
C GLU A 95 18.18 24.43 12.18
N PRO A 96 17.02 23.76 12.08
CA PRO A 96 16.48 23.01 13.20
C PRO A 96 17.34 21.77 13.40
N GLU A 97 17.48 21.32 14.64
CA GLU A 97 18.15 20.05 14.87
C GLU A 97 17.38 18.91 14.19
N PRO A 98 18.08 17.99 13.51
CA PRO A 98 17.42 16.86 12.85
C PRO A 98 16.73 15.99 13.90
N TRP A 99 15.40 15.82 13.77
CA TRP A 99 14.57 15.06 14.69
C TRP A 99 14.82 13.54 14.64
N TRP A 100 15.56 13.06 13.63
CA TRP A 100 15.81 11.65 13.33
C TRP A 100 17.15 11.11 13.87
N LYS A 101 17.78 11.82 14.80
CA LYS A 101 18.93 11.30 15.56
C LYS A 101 18.51 10.39 16.70
#